data_AF-A0A7S2DKG3-F1
#
_entry.id   AF-A0A7S2DKG3-F1
#
_cell.length_a   1.000
_cell.length_b   1.000
_cell.length_c   1.000
_cell.angle_alpha   90.00
_cell.angle_beta   90.00
_cell.angle_gamma   90.00
#
_symmetry.space_group_name_H-M   'P 1'
#
loop_
_entity.id
_entity.type
_entity.pdbx_description
1 polymer ?
#
loop_
_entity_poly.entity_id
_entity_poly.type
_entity_poly.pdbx_seq_one_letter_code
_entity_poly.pdbx_strand_id
1 'polypeptide(L)'
;LASRIISLLTLAFTIILFIFLVELLDWHAVVFECHSEDSCLTISLIRVDWLSTLSAFRVVYYYLLFTLYFVYSLVHFLMELRPLFEMRTLFRDKLKIDESDLHVVSWDEIVVKLIELQRTTRFVIIKDELTAHDVANRIMRKDNFLIAMTNRGLLPVQPYSSLPSLMSQTLEWNLYAALLDTMFDSHFRIRQSFTRDVGALQRRLILCGVIALLLAPFFAVFMLIFFFLKHAEEFRRRP
;
A
#
# COMPACT_ATOMS: atom_id res chain seq x y z
N LEU A 1 -8.14 -9.04 8.49
CA LEU A 1 -6.90 -9.65 8.99
C LEU A 1 -6.26 -10.60 7.97
N ALA A 2 -6.96 -11.66 7.55
CA ALA A 2 -6.43 -12.67 6.61
C ALA A 2 -5.84 -12.07 5.32
N SER A 3 -6.57 -11.16 4.65
CA SER A 3 -6.06 -10.48 3.46
C SER A 3 -4.72 -9.77 3.69
N ARG A 4 -4.54 -9.10 4.83
CA ARG A 4 -3.28 -8.39 5.15
C ARG A 4 -2.12 -9.35 5.44
N ILE A 5 -2.42 -10.47 6.11
CA ILE A 5 -1.44 -11.55 6.31
C ILE A 5 -1.02 -12.14 4.96
N ILE A 6 -1.99 -12.40 4.08
CA ILE A 6 -1.71 -12.89 2.72
C ILE A 6 -0.86 -11.90 1.94
N SER A 7 -1.11 -10.59 2.05
CA SER A 7 -0.28 -9.56 1.42
C SER A 7 1.16 -9.57 1.96
N LEU A 8 1.36 -9.70 3.27
CA LEU A 8 2.69 -9.82 3.88
C LEU A 8 3.42 -11.10 3.46
N LEU A 9 2.72 -12.23 3.43
CA LEU A 9 3.27 -13.51 2.98
C LEU A 9 3.63 -13.47 1.49
N THR A 10 2.77 -12.89 0.67
CA THR A 10 3.04 -12.67 -0.76
C THR A 10 4.27 -11.79 -0.96
N LEU A 11 4.40 -10.73 -0.16
CA LEU A 11 5.59 -9.88 -0.18
C LEU A 11 6.84 -10.67 0.19
N ALA A 12 6.84 -11.36 1.32
CA ALA A 12 7.96 -12.19 1.77
C ALA A 12 8.35 -13.26 0.72
N PHE A 13 7.36 -13.96 0.18
CA PHE A 13 7.54 -14.96 -0.86
C PHE A 13 8.19 -14.37 -2.11
N THR A 14 7.71 -13.21 -2.58
CA THR A 14 8.27 -12.55 -3.77
C THR A 14 9.72 -12.13 -3.55
N ILE A 15 10.07 -11.64 -2.35
CA ILE A 15 11.44 -11.27 -1.99
C ILE A 15 12.35 -12.51 -1.99
N ILE A 16 11.91 -13.59 -1.31
CA ILE A 16 12.67 -14.84 -1.24
C ILE A 16 12.88 -15.45 -2.62
N LEU A 17 11.82 -15.48 -3.43
CA LEU A 17 11.88 -16.01 -4.78
C LEU A 17 12.81 -15.19 -5.67
N PHE A 18 12.79 -13.86 -5.55
CA PHE A 18 13.75 -13.04 -6.29
C PHE A 18 15.19 -13.33 -5.90
N ILE A 19 15.48 -13.39 -4.59
CA ILE A 19 16.82 -13.71 -4.09
C ILE A 19 17.26 -15.08 -4.63
N PHE A 20 16.37 -16.07 -4.57
CA PHE A 20 16.63 -17.39 -5.13
C PHE A 20 16.96 -17.34 -6.64
N LEU A 21 16.13 -16.66 -7.43
CA LEU A 21 16.29 -16.60 -8.87
C LEU A 21 17.54 -15.81 -9.29
N VAL A 22 17.88 -14.71 -8.63
CA VAL A 22 18.98 -13.85 -9.08
C VAL A 22 20.33 -14.27 -8.52
N GLU A 23 20.37 -14.77 -7.29
CA GLU A 23 21.62 -14.90 -6.53
C GLU A 23 22.01 -16.35 -6.32
N LEU A 24 21.05 -17.24 -6.08
CA LEU A 24 21.34 -18.66 -5.83
C LEU A 24 21.38 -19.49 -7.13
N LEU A 25 20.56 -19.15 -8.13
CA LEU A 25 20.47 -19.92 -9.36
C LEU A 25 21.62 -19.59 -10.33
N ASP A 26 22.33 -20.60 -10.80
CA ASP A 26 23.36 -20.41 -11.82
C ASP A 26 22.78 -20.40 -13.25
N TRP A 27 22.32 -19.22 -13.69
CA TRP A 27 21.80 -19.05 -15.04
C TRP A 27 22.81 -19.38 -16.14
N HIS A 28 24.11 -19.26 -15.90
CA HIS A 28 25.10 -19.59 -16.93
C HIS A 28 25.06 -21.08 -17.24
N ALA A 29 25.17 -21.92 -16.22
CA ALA A 29 25.10 -23.37 -16.37
C ALA A 29 23.73 -23.82 -16.89
N VAL A 30 22.64 -23.22 -16.39
CA VAL A 30 21.27 -23.54 -16.85
C VAL A 30 21.04 -23.20 -18.33
N VAL A 31 21.57 -22.09 -18.82
CA VAL A 31 21.31 -21.62 -20.20
C VAL A 31 22.30 -22.21 -21.21
N PHE A 32 23.57 -22.38 -20.83
CA PHE A 32 24.64 -22.74 -21.77
C PHE A 32 25.15 -24.18 -21.65
N GLU A 33 24.92 -24.86 -20.51
CA GLU A 33 25.45 -26.22 -20.29
C GLU A 33 24.34 -27.28 -20.30
N CYS A 34 23.09 -26.90 -20.05
CA CYS A 34 21.93 -27.80 -20.12
C CYS A 34 21.33 -27.83 -21.54
N HIS A 35 21.72 -28.85 -22.32
CA HIS A 35 21.16 -29.11 -23.67
C HIS A 35 20.32 -30.39 -23.75
N SER A 36 20.53 -31.37 -22.86
CA SER A 36 19.79 -32.63 -22.79
C SER A 36 19.42 -32.97 -21.34
N GLU A 37 18.41 -33.82 -21.14
CA GLU A 37 17.87 -34.17 -19.82
C GLU A 37 18.95 -34.77 -18.89
N ASP A 38 19.82 -35.63 -19.43
CA ASP A 38 20.94 -36.23 -18.70
C ASP A 38 22.02 -35.22 -18.29
N SER A 39 22.35 -34.27 -19.17
CA SER A 39 23.33 -33.20 -18.87
C SER A 39 22.79 -32.21 -17.84
N CYS A 40 21.48 -31.96 -17.83
CA CYS A 40 20.86 -31.06 -16.85
C CYS A 40 20.83 -31.65 -15.42
N LEU A 41 20.69 -32.97 -15.29
CA LEU A 41 20.67 -33.67 -14.01
C LEU A 41 22.02 -33.68 -13.28
N THR A 42 23.11 -33.45 -14.01
CA THR A 42 24.48 -33.49 -13.46
C THR A 42 25.02 -32.13 -13.06
N ILE A 43 24.34 -31.05 -13.42
CA ILE A 43 24.77 -29.67 -13.13
C ILE A 43 24.31 -29.26 -11.73
N SER A 44 25.20 -28.62 -10.98
CA SER A 44 24.82 -27.94 -9.74
C SER A 44 24.03 -26.66 -10.06
N LEU A 45 22.70 -26.71 -9.93
CA LEU A 45 21.84 -25.54 -10.16
C LEU A 45 22.09 -24.39 -9.16
N ILE A 46 22.64 -24.71 -7.99
CA ILE A 46 22.90 -23.75 -6.91
C ILE A 46 24.36 -23.33 -6.98
N ARG A 47 24.60 -22.01 -7.11
CA ARG A 47 25.95 -21.45 -7.07
C ARG A 47 26.56 -21.63 -5.69
N VAL A 48 27.61 -22.44 -5.59
CA VAL A 48 28.31 -22.74 -4.33
C VAL A 48 29.03 -21.49 -3.77
N ASP A 49 29.46 -20.59 -4.66
CA ASP A 49 30.20 -19.36 -4.35
C ASP A 49 29.31 -18.09 -4.37
N TRP A 50 28.01 -18.23 -4.14
CA TRP A 50 27.09 -17.08 -4.23
C TRP A 50 27.54 -15.91 -3.33
N LEU A 51 27.98 -16.19 -2.09
CA LEU A 51 28.47 -15.18 -1.12
C LEU A 51 29.70 -14.38 -1.59
N SER A 52 30.58 -14.95 -2.42
CA SER A 52 31.83 -14.29 -2.86
C SER A 52 31.66 -13.50 -4.16
N THR A 53 30.64 -13.82 -4.97
CA THR A 53 30.27 -13.11 -6.21
C THR A 53 29.34 -11.91 -6.00
N LEU A 54 28.90 -11.73 -4.77
CA LEU A 54 28.12 -10.58 -4.32
C LEU A 54 28.94 -9.30 -4.46
N SER A 55 28.58 -8.44 -5.42
CA SER A 55 29.15 -7.09 -5.43
C SER A 55 28.62 -6.35 -4.21
N ALA A 56 29.51 -5.74 -3.43
CA ALA A 56 29.15 -5.03 -2.20
C ALA A 56 28.01 -4.02 -2.43
N PHE A 57 27.97 -3.40 -3.61
CA PHE A 57 26.90 -2.48 -4.01
C PHE A 57 25.54 -3.16 -4.19
N ARG A 58 25.45 -4.33 -4.86
CA ARG A 58 24.19 -5.06 -5.05
C ARG A 58 23.63 -5.57 -3.73
N VAL A 59 24.50 -6.13 -2.88
CA VAL A 59 24.08 -6.65 -1.58
C VAL A 59 23.57 -5.55 -0.67
N VAL A 60 24.37 -4.49 -0.53
CA VAL A 60 24.03 -3.41 0.40
C VAL A 60 22.80 -2.66 -0.08
N TYR A 61 22.67 -2.36 -1.38
CA TYR A 61 21.52 -1.57 -1.85
C TYR A 61 20.23 -2.40 -1.90
N TYR A 62 20.26 -3.59 -2.51
CA TYR A 62 19.05 -4.39 -2.75
C TYR A 62 18.49 -5.00 -1.46
N TYR A 63 19.33 -5.71 -0.69
CA TYR A 63 18.86 -6.40 0.51
C TYR A 63 18.51 -5.44 1.63
N LEU A 64 19.24 -4.34 1.79
CA LEU A 64 18.88 -3.31 2.76
C LEU A 64 17.49 -2.75 2.44
N LEU A 65 17.22 -2.41 1.18
CA LEU A 65 15.95 -1.81 0.79
C LEU A 65 14.79 -2.79 0.98
N PHE A 66 14.92 -4.05 0.54
CA PHE A 66 13.89 -5.07 0.76
C PHE A 66 13.67 -5.39 2.23
N THR A 67 14.73 -5.51 3.02
CA THR A 67 14.63 -5.78 4.46
C THR A 67 13.97 -4.60 5.18
N LEU A 68 14.39 -3.37 4.89
CA LEU A 68 13.77 -2.17 5.46
C LEU A 68 12.29 -2.07 5.07
N TYR A 69 11.96 -2.34 3.81
CA TYR A 69 10.57 -2.32 3.34
C TYR A 69 9.73 -3.41 4.02
N PHE A 70 10.24 -4.63 4.15
CA PHE A 70 9.56 -5.72 4.83
C PHE A 70 9.35 -5.40 6.32
N VAL A 71 10.38 -4.92 7.01
CA VAL A 71 10.29 -4.50 8.42
C VAL A 71 9.28 -3.36 8.58
N TYR A 72 9.32 -2.35 7.71
CA TYR A 72 8.33 -1.27 7.71
C TYR A 72 6.90 -1.82 7.55
N SER A 73 6.68 -2.71 6.58
CA SER A 73 5.37 -3.31 6.31
C SER A 73 4.88 -4.16 7.49
N LEU A 74 5.78 -4.92 8.12
CA LEU A 74 5.49 -5.72 9.31
C LEU A 74 5.13 -4.83 10.50
N VAL A 75 5.93 -3.80 10.78
CA VAL A 75 5.68 -2.84 11.87
C VAL A 75 4.35 -2.12 11.65
N HIS A 76 4.09 -1.67 10.42
CA HIS A 76 2.82 -1.05 10.06
C HIS A 76 1.64 -1.99 10.33
N PHE A 77 1.72 -3.24 9.87
CA PHE A 77 0.70 -4.26 10.15
C PHE A 77 0.46 -4.46 11.65
N LEU A 78 1.53 -4.54 12.46
CA LEU A 78 1.42 -4.68 13.91
C LEU A 78 0.73 -3.47 14.56
N MET A 79 1.05 -2.26 14.11
CA MET A 79 0.39 -1.03 14.60
C MET A 79 -1.11 -1.01 14.27
N GLU A 80 -1.50 -1.58 13.13
CA GLU A 80 -2.89 -1.64 12.70
C GLU A 80 -3.73 -2.72 13.41
N LEU A 81 -3.11 -3.66 14.11
CA LEU A 81 -3.84 -4.70 14.85
C LEU A 81 -4.68 -4.09 15.97
N ARG A 82 -4.12 -3.13 16.72
CA ARG A 82 -4.83 -2.50 17.83
C ARG A 82 -6.15 -1.84 17.40
N PRO A 83 -6.18 -0.88 16.45
CA PRO A 83 -7.44 -0.27 16.02
C PRO A 83 -8.41 -1.27 15.39
N LEU A 84 -7.90 -2.35 14.77
CA LEU A 84 -8.76 -3.42 14.25
C LEU A 84 -9.50 -4.16 15.38
N PHE A 85 -8.82 -4.49 16.48
CA PHE A 85 -9.45 -5.13 17.63
C PHE A 85 -10.39 -4.18 18.38
N GLU A 86 -10.05 -2.90 18.48
CA GLU A 86 -10.95 -1.86 19.02
C GLU A 86 -12.23 -1.77 18.17
N MET A 87 -12.11 -1.80 16.85
CA MET A 87 -13.26 -1.81 15.94
C MET A 87 -14.12 -3.07 16.11
N ARG A 88 -13.48 -4.25 16.20
CA ARG A 88 -14.19 -5.52 16.47
C ARG A 88 -15.00 -5.45 17.77
N THR A 89 -14.39 -4.90 18.81
CA THR A 89 -15.04 -4.73 20.13
C THR A 89 -16.21 -3.74 20.04
N LEU A 90 -16.06 -2.64 19.31
CA LEU A 90 -17.14 -1.69 19.06
C LEU A 90 -18.34 -2.35 18.37
N PHE A 91 -18.11 -3.12 17.30
CA PHE A 91 -19.18 -3.78 16.56
C PHE A 91 -19.93 -4.81 17.40
N ARG A 92 -19.19 -5.69 18.10
CA ARG A 92 -19.78 -6.73 18.94
C ARG A 92 -20.46 -6.16 20.19
N ASP A 93 -19.77 -5.32 20.94
CA ASP A 93 -20.21 -4.95 22.29
C ASP A 93 -21.14 -3.74 22.30
N LYS A 94 -20.94 -2.78 21.38
CA LYS A 94 -21.71 -1.53 21.33
C LYS A 94 -22.79 -1.55 20.26
N LEU A 95 -22.48 -1.99 19.03
CA LEU A 95 -23.46 -2.04 17.93
C LEU A 95 -24.30 -3.33 17.94
N LYS A 96 -23.89 -4.33 18.73
CA LYS A 96 -24.56 -5.64 18.85
C LYS A 96 -24.70 -6.35 17.50
N ILE A 97 -23.67 -6.24 16.66
CA ILE A 97 -23.56 -6.92 15.37
C ILE A 97 -22.52 -8.03 15.54
N ASP A 98 -22.92 -9.27 15.29
CA ASP A 98 -22.01 -10.40 15.30
C ASP A 98 -21.12 -10.41 14.04
N GLU A 99 -19.97 -11.08 14.10
CA GLU A 99 -19.09 -11.22 12.95
C GLU A 99 -19.74 -12.01 11.81
N SER A 100 -20.62 -12.96 12.13
CA SER A 100 -21.40 -13.67 11.11
C SER A 100 -22.32 -12.73 10.34
N ASP A 101 -22.82 -11.67 10.94
CA ASP A 101 -23.86 -10.85 10.31
C ASP A 101 -23.29 -9.65 9.58
N LEU A 102 -22.01 -9.32 9.83
CA LEU A 102 -21.33 -8.15 9.26
C LEU A 102 -21.36 -8.10 7.72
N HIS A 103 -21.44 -9.25 7.05
CA HIS A 103 -21.51 -9.32 5.58
C HIS A 103 -22.93 -9.14 5.02
N VAL A 104 -23.95 -9.22 5.87
CA VAL A 104 -25.37 -9.09 5.51
C VAL A 104 -25.91 -7.70 5.84
N VAL A 105 -25.39 -7.09 6.92
CA VAL A 105 -25.84 -5.77 7.37
C VAL A 105 -25.46 -4.69 6.35
N SER A 106 -26.45 -3.85 5.98
CA SER A 106 -26.23 -2.74 5.06
C SER A 106 -25.55 -1.55 5.74
N TRP A 107 -24.88 -0.71 4.96
CA TRP A 107 -24.16 0.45 5.49
C TRP A 107 -25.09 1.48 6.15
N ASP A 108 -26.28 1.70 5.61
CA ASP A 108 -27.26 2.61 6.19
C ASP A 108 -27.73 2.14 7.57
N GLU A 109 -27.91 0.84 7.78
CA GLU A 109 -28.25 0.28 9.09
C GLU A 109 -27.13 0.52 10.11
N ILE A 110 -25.87 0.36 9.71
CA ILE A 110 -24.70 0.65 10.56
C ILE A 110 -24.70 2.14 10.96
N VAL A 111 -24.99 3.04 10.03
CA VAL A 111 -25.05 4.48 10.30
C VAL A 111 -26.17 4.82 11.28
N VAL A 112 -27.36 4.22 11.13
CA VAL A 112 -28.47 4.41 12.08
C VAL A 112 -28.09 3.94 13.48
N LYS A 113 -27.49 2.75 13.61
CA LYS A 113 -27.02 2.23 14.90
C LYS A 113 -25.93 3.12 15.53
N LEU A 114 -25.04 3.70 14.72
CA LEU A 114 -24.03 4.66 15.21
C LEU A 114 -24.65 5.96 15.74
N ILE A 115 -25.69 6.47 15.06
CA ILE A 115 -26.44 7.66 15.50
C ILE A 115 -27.16 7.38 16.82
N GLU A 116 -27.77 6.21 16.97
CA GLU A 116 -28.40 5.79 18.22
C GLU A 116 -27.38 5.61 19.34
N LEU A 117 -26.23 4.99 19.05
CA LEU A 117 -25.13 4.81 20.01
C LEU A 117 -24.59 6.14 20.53
N GLN A 118 -24.58 7.19 19.70
CA GLN A 118 -24.17 8.54 20.13
C GLN A 118 -25.05 9.06 21.27
N ARG A 119 -26.35 8.74 21.29
CA ARG A 119 -27.28 9.17 22.34
C ARG A 119 -26.98 8.55 23.70
N THR A 120 -26.41 7.35 23.72
CA THR A 120 -26.14 6.60 24.96
C THR A 120 -24.68 6.72 25.43
N THR A 121 -23.72 6.67 24.51
CA THR A 121 -22.28 6.59 24.83
C THR A 121 -21.52 7.89 24.54
N ARG A 122 -22.16 8.89 23.92
CA ARG A 122 -21.63 10.23 23.57
C ARG A 122 -20.13 10.23 23.22
N PHE A 123 -19.80 9.62 22.10
CA PHE A 123 -18.41 9.56 21.60
C PHE A 123 -18.02 10.80 20.77
N VAL A 124 -18.99 11.57 20.29
CA VAL A 124 -18.78 12.92 19.75
C VAL A 124 -19.10 13.95 20.83
N ILE A 125 -18.09 14.72 21.25
CA ILE A 125 -18.23 15.71 22.33
C ILE A 125 -18.87 17.02 21.84
N ILE A 126 -18.56 17.42 20.61
CA ILE A 126 -18.88 18.76 20.08
C ILE A 126 -20.36 18.89 19.70
N LYS A 127 -21.00 17.78 19.34
CA LYS A 127 -22.37 17.75 18.82
C LYS A 127 -23.15 16.63 19.51
N ASP A 128 -24.33 16.97 20.03
CA ASP A 128 -25.16 16.02 20.77
C ASP A 128 -25.90 15.06 19.82
N GLU A 129 -26.39 15.56 18.68
CA GLU A 129 -27.05 14.76 17.66
C GLU A 129 -26.13 14.53 16.45
N LEU A 130 -25.80 13.27 16.19
CA LEU A 130 -25.04 12.88 15.01
C LEU A 130 -26.01 12.66 13.83
N THR A 131 -25.65 13.14 12.64
CA THR A 131 -26.40 12.89 11.41
C THR A 131 -25.62 12.00 10.45
N ALA A 132 -26.31 11.31 9.53
CA ALA A 132 -25.67 10.52 8.49
C ALA A 132 -24.73 11.36 7.61
N HIS A 133 -25.09 12.63 7.37
CA HIS A 133 -24.25 13.58 6.63
C HIS A 133 -22.94 13.88 7.37
N ASP A 134 -22.96 13.98 8.70
CA ASP A 134 -21.74 14.18 9.50
C ASP A 134 -20.81 12.97 9.41
N VAL A 135 -21.35 11.75 9.46
CA VAL A 135 -20.58 10.50 9.31
C VAL A 135 -19.94 10.44 7.93
N ALA A 136 -20.71 10.70 6.87
CA ALA A 136 -20.21 10.72 5.50
C ALA A 136 -19.09 11.77 5.34
N ASN A 137 -19.31 13.00 5.80
CA ASN A 137 -18.29 14.06 5.74
C ASN A 137 -17.05 13.76 6.55
N ARG A 138 -17.17 13.00 7.65
CA ARG A 138 -16.02 12.59 8.45
C ARG A 138 -15.17 11.55 7.72
N ILE A 139 -15.80 10.57 7.09
CA ILE A 139 -15.12 9.50 6.34
C ILE A 139 -14.52 10.08 5.05
N MET A 140 -15.34 10.73 4.23
CA MET A 140 -15.00 11.22 2.90
C MET A 140 -14.18 12.51 2.92
N ARG A 141 -13.75 13.01 4.09
CA ARG A 141 -13.22 14.37 4.19
C ARG A 141 -12.06 14.62 3.25
N LYS A 142 -11.03 13.77 3.28
CA LYS A 142 -9.83 13.94 2.47
C LYS A 142 -10.14 13.75 0.98
N ASP A 143 -10.94 12.74 0.67
CA ASP A 143 -11.37 12.38 -0.68
C ASP A 143 -12.18 13.52 -1.32
N ASN A 144 -13.13 14.12 -0.60
CA ASN A 144 -13.91 15.27 -1.06
C ASN A 144 -13.01 16.46 -1.40
N PHE A 145 -11.94 16.69 -0.62
CA PHE A 145 -10.95 17.72 -0.91
C PHE A 145 -10.14 17.37 -2.17
N LEU A 146 -9.70 16.12 -2.32
CA LEU A 146 -8.98 15.67 -3.51
C LEU A 146 -9.83 15.82 -4.78
N ILE A 147 -11.09 15.36 -4.73
CA ILE A 147 -12.07 15.50 -5.81
C ILE A 147 -12.27 16.98 -6.16
N ALA A 148 -12.43 17.85 -5.16
CA ALA A 148 -12.60 19.28 -5.40
C ALA A 148 -11.36 19.91 -6.07
N MET A 149 -10.15 19.53 -5.67
CA MET A 149 -8.92 20.04 -6.28
C MET A 149 -8.75 19.57 -7.73
N THR A 150 -9.06 18.31 -8.00
CA THR A 150 -9.04 17.75 -9.37
C THR A 150 -10.07 18.45 -10.25
N ASN A 151 -11.32 18.57 -9.79
CA ASN A 151 -12.40 19.22 -10.54
C ASN A 151 -12.12 20.71 -10.82
N ARG A 152 -11.35 21.36 -9.94
CA ARG A 152 -10.91 22.76 -10.11
C ARG A 152 -9.63 22.89 -10.95
N GLY A 153 -9.06 21.79 -11.44
CA GLY A 153 -7.83 21.80 -12.23
C GLY A 153 -6.58 22.24 -11.45
N LEU A 154 -6.59 22.11 -10.11
CA LEU A 154 -5.46 22.47 -9.27
C LEU A 154 -4.34 21.42 -9.28
N LEU A 155 -4.67 20.20 -9.72
CA LEU A 155 -3.74 19.07 -9.78
C LEU A 155 -3.42 18.75 -11.25
N PRO A 156 -2.13 18.53 -11.60
CA PRO A 156 -1.72 18.20 -12.95
C PRO A 156 -2.03 16.72 -13.25
N VAL A 157 -3.31 16.35 -13.26
CA VAL A 157 -3.78 14.97 -13.54
C VAL A 157 -3.84 14.66 -15.04
N GLN A 158 -3.74 15.68 -15.90
CA GLN A 158 -3.68 15.54 -17.35
C GLN A 158 -2.25 15.84 -17.82
N PRO A 159 -1.43 14.81 -18.09
CA PRO A 159 -0.09 15.03 -18.62
C PRO A 159 -0.23 15.38 -20.10
N TYR A 160 -0.30 16.68 -20.42
CA TYR A 160 -0.42 17.20 -21.78
C TYR A 160 -1.77 16.88 -22.48
N SER A 161 -2.14 17.74 -23.42
CA SER A 161 -3.48 17.85 -24.02
C SER A 161 -3.98 16.64 -24.81
N SER A 162 -3.21 15.56 -24.90
CA SER A 162 -3.53 14.36 -25.70
C SER A 162 -3.45 13.04 -24.95
N LEU A 163 -2.97 13.00 -23.70
CA LEU A 163 -2.95 11.77 -22.91
C LEU A 163 -4.17 11.70 -21.98
N PRO A 164 -4.75 10.49 -21.81
CA PRO A 164 -5.80 10.30 -20.82
C PRO A 164 -5.28 10.69 -19.42
N SER A 165 -6.18 11.22 -18.59
CA SER A 165 -5.83 11.63 -17.23
C SER A 165 -5.20 10.46 -16.47
N LEU A 166 -3.93 10.60 -16.11
CA LEU A 166 -3.16 9.54 -15.48
C LEU A 166 -3.13 9.76 -13.97
N MET A 167 -4.23 9.47 -13.28
CA MET A 167 -4.22 9.39 -11.82
C MET A 167 -3.82 7.98 -11.41
N SER A 168 -2.51 7.74 -11.33
CA SER A 168 -1.99 6.47 -10.80
C SER A 168 -2.17 6.42 -9.28
N GLN A 169 -2.29 5.22 -8.73
CA GLN A 169 -2.36 5.01 -7.27
C GLN A 169 -1.13 5.59 -6.55
N THR A 170 0.04 5.55 -7.18
CA THR A 170 1.27 6.16 -6.64
C THR A 170 1.18 7.69 -6.58
N LEU A 171 0.61 8.33 -7.61
CA LEU A 171 0.38 9.77 -7.58
C LEU A 171 -0.61 10.14 -6.48
N GLU A 172 -1.69 9.37 -6.36
CA GLU A 172 -2.68 9.53 -5.29
C GLU A 172 -2.02 9.47 -3.90
N TRP A 173 -1.26 8.41 -3.60
CA TRP A 173 -0.55 8.29 -2.32
C TRP A 173 0.40 9.44 -2.03
N ASN A 174 1.14 9.92 -3.05
CA ASN A 174 2.01 11.08 -2.89
C ASN A 174 1.21 12.35 -2.57
N LEU A 175 0.04 12.54 -3.18
CA LEU A 175 -0.85 13.66 -2.87
C LEU A 175 -1.43 13.54 -1.46
N TYR A 176 -1.84 12.35 -1.03
CA TYR A 176 -2.28 12.14 0.36
C TYR A 176 -1.16 12.49 1.35
N ALA A 177 0.04 11.95 1.16
CA ALA A 177 1.16 12.15 2.07
C ALA A 177 1.67 13.60 2.08
N ALA A 178 1.88 14.22 0.91
CA ALA A 178 2.45 15.56 0.81
C ALA A 178 1.45 16.68 1.14
N LEU A 179 0.17 16.46 0.83
CA LEU A 179 -0.88 17.47 0.89
C LEU A 179 -1.88 17.17 2.01
N LEU A 180 -2.68 16.11 1.89
CA LEU A 180 -3.87 15.92 2.72
C LEU A 180 -3.54 15.55 4.17
N ASP A 181 -2.56 14.68 4.41
CA ASP A 181 -2.13 14.27 5.75
C ASP A 181 -1.49 15.42 6.54
N THR A 182 -0.86 16.36 5.84
CA THR A 182 -0.27 17.54 6.46
C THR A 182 -1.25 18.69 6.61
N MET A 183 -2.25 18.77 5.75
CA MET A 183 -3.32 19.78 5.81
C MET A 183 -4.20 19.59 7.04
N PHE A 184 -4.51 18.35 7.41
CA PHE A 184 -5.36 18.03 8.55
C PHE A 184 -4.57 17.74 9.83
N ASP A 185 -5.09 18.18 10.97
CA ASP A 185 -4.61 17.73 12.29
C ASP A 185 -5.27 16.40 12.73
N SER A 186 -4.91 15.90 13.92
CA SER A 186 -5.52 14.70 14.52
C SER A 186 -7.03 14.82 14.74
N HIS A 187 -7.56 16.05 14.83
CA HIS A 187 -8.98 16.34 14.96
C HIS A 187 -9.66 16.59 13.60
N PHE A 188 -8.94 16.44 12.49
CA PHE A 188 -9.36 16.76 11.11
C PHE A 188 -9.73 18.23 10.90
N ARG A 189 -9.10 19.16 11.62
CA ARG A 189 -9.16 20.60 11.33
C ARG A 189 -7.99 20.99 10.43
N ILE A 190 -8.19 22.05 9.64
CA ILE A 190 -7.14 22.56 8.75
C ILE A 190 -6.10 23.28 9.59
N ARG A 191 -4.83 22.88 9.46
CA ARG A 191 -3.72 23.52 10.16
C ARG A 191 -3.47 24.91 9.57
N GLN A 192 -3.48 25.95 10.40
CA GLN A 192 -3.16 27.31 9.93
C GLN A 192 -1.71 27.44 9.44
N SER A 193 -0.79 26.60 9.92
CA SER A 193 0.59 26.55 9.41
C SER A 193 0.65 26.11 7.95
N PHE A 194 -0.26 25.22 7.54
CA PHE A 194 -0.30 24.72 6.17
C PHE A 194 -0.75 25.80 5.18
N THR A 195 -1.69 26.67 5.57
CA THR A 195 -2.20 27.72 4.68
C THR A 195 -1.26 28.90 4.49
N ARG A 196 -0.24 29.04 5.35
CA ARG A 196 0.70 30.18 5.33
C ARG A 196 2.06 29.86 4.71
N ASP A 197 2.49 28.59 4.72
CA ASP A 197 3.84 28.21 4.29
C ASP A 197 3.84 27.41 2.97
N VAL A 198 3.88 28.16 1.86
CA VAL A 198 3.97 27.58 0.51
C VAL A 198 5.31 26.85 0.29
N GLY A 199 6.40 27.37 0.88
CA GLY A 199 7.73 26.78 0.73
C GLY A 199 7.86 25.42 1.41
N ALA A 200 7.17 25.20 2.53
CA ALA A 200 7.08 23.88 3.15
C ALA A 200 6.30 22.90 2.26
N LEU A 201 5.21 23.33 1.64
CA LEU A 201 4.46 22.47 0.72
C LEU A 201 5.31 22.06 -0.49
N GLN A 202 6.02 23.00 -1.11
CA GLN A 202 6.91 22.71 -2.23
C GLN A 202 8.00 21.70 -1.85
N ARG A 203 8.65 21.88 -0.70
CA ARG A 203 9.68 20.95 -0.19
C ARG A 203 9.13 19.54 0.01
N ARG A 204 7.91 19.40 0.54
CA ARG A 204 7.25 18.09 0.71
C ARG A 204 6.94 17.41 -0.62
N LEU A 205 6.41 18.15 -1.60
CA LEU A 205 6.13 17.62 -2.93
C LEU A 205 7.40 17.15 -3.63
N ILE A 206 8.47 17.95 -3.57
CA ILE A 206 9.79 17.57 -4.12
C ILE A 206 10.33 16.34 -3.41
N LEU A 207 10.27 16.29 -2.08
CA LEU A 207 10.74 15.16 -1.30
C LEU A 207 10.00 13.86 -1.65
N CYS A 208 8.66 13.90 -1.70
CA CYS A 208 7.84 12.76 -2.13
C CYS A 208 8.20 12.32 -3.55
N GLY A 209 8.39 13.26 -4.48
CA GLY A 209 8.81 12.97 -5.85
C GLY A 209 10.20 12.33 -5.93
N VAL A 210 11.18 12.82 -5.18
CA VAL A 210 12.54 12.25 -5.12
C VAL A 210 12.50 10.84 -4.53
N ILE A 211 11.77 10.62 -3.44
CA ILE A 211 11.60 9.29 -2.84
C ILE A 211 10.94 8.34 -3.84
N ALA A 212 9.85 8.77 -4.49
CA ALA A 212 9.17 7.96 -5.49
C ALA A 212 10.08 7.61 -6.68
N LEU A 213 10.90 8.55 -7.15
CA LEU A 213 11.86 8.34 -8.23
C LEU A 213 12.96 7.33 -7.84
N LEU A 214 13.49 7.44 -6.62
CA LEU A 214 14.50 6.51 -6.10
C LEU A 214 13.94 5.09 -5.94
N LEU A 215 12.67 4.96 -5.56
CA LEU A 215 12.00 3.67 -5.40
C LEU A 215 11.41 3.10 -6.71
N ALA A 216 11.25 3.93 -7.75
CA ALA A 216 10.65 3.53 -9.02
C ALA A 216 11.30 2.30 -9.69
N PRO A 217 12.63 2.20 -9.87
CA PRO A 217 13.23 1.04 -10.53
C PRO A 217 12.98 -0.26 -9.76
N PHE A 218 12.95 -0.17 -8.43
CA PHE A 218 12.67 -1.30 -7.56
C PHE A 218 11.22 -1.76 -7.66
N PHE A 219 10.27 -0.83 -7.57
CA PHE A 219 8.85 -1.16 -7.72
C PHE A 219 8.54 -1.71 -9.12
N ALA A 220 9.19 -1.20 -10.16
CA ALA A 220 9.03 -1.71 -11.52
C ALA A 220 9.46 -3.18 -11.63
N VAL A 221 10.65 -3.52 -11.14
CA VAL A 221 11.14 -4.91 -11.12
C VAL A 221 10.20 -5.81 -10.31
N PHE A 222 9.82 -5.39 -9.11
CA PHE A 222 8.88 -6.13 -8.26
C PHE A 222 7.53 -6.36 -8.96
N MET A 223 6.96 -5.33 -9.58
CA MET A 223 5.67 -5.42 -10.29
C MET A 223 5.77 -6.34 -11.51
N LEU A 224 6.88 -6.34 -12.24
CA LEU A 224 7.10 -7.26 -13.37
C LEU A 224 7.15 -8.71 -12.92
N ILE A 225 7.89 -9.00 -11.85
CA ILE A 225 7.97 -10.35 -11.28
C ILE A 225 6.60 -10.78 -10.78
N PHE A 226 5.92 -9.93 -10.01
CA PHE A 226 4.60 -10.24 -9.47
C PHE A 226 3.58 -10.48 -10.60
N PHE A 227 3.58 -9.62 -11.63
CA PHE A 227 2.74 -9.79 -12.81
C PHE A 227 3.01 -11.12 -13.51
N PHE A 228 4.28 -11.45 -13.73
CA PHE A 228 4.67 -12.72 -14.33
C PHE A 228 4.21 -13.90 -13.48
N LEU A 229 4.48 -13.93 -12.18
CA LEU A 229 4.06 -15.03 -11.30
C LEU A 229 2.55 -15.19 -11.24
N LYS A 230 1.81 -14.06 -11.26
CA LYS A 230 0.36 -14.07 -11.21
C LYS A 230 -0.27 -14.57 -12.51
N HIS A 231 0.29 -14.21 -13.66
CA HIS A 231 -0.32 -14.48 -14.96
C HIS A 231 0.37 -15.56 -15.78
N ALA A 232 1.55 -16.06 -15.40
CA ALA A 232 2.28 -17.09 -16.17
C ALA A 232 1.47 -18.37 -16.35
N GLU A 233 0.70 -18.77 -15.33
CA GLU A 233 -0.18 -19.93 -15.44
C GLU A 233 -1.36 -19.67 -16.39
N GLU A 234 -1.91 -18.46 -16.35
CA GLU A 234 -3.01 -18.04 -17.24
C GLU A 234 -2.56 -18.02 -18.69
N PHE A 235 -1.39 -17.43 -19.00
CA PHE A 235 -0.78 -17.47 -20.33
C PHE A 235 -0.52 -18.90 -20.82
N ARG A 236 -0.11 -19.82 -19.92
CA ARG A 236 0.12 -21.22 -20.28
C ARG A 236 -1.17 -21.99 -20.56
N ARG A 237 -2.24 -21.72 -19.80
CA ARG A 237 -3.52 -22.45 -19.88
C ARG A 237 -4.47 -21.85 -20.93
N ARG A 238 -4.39 -20.54 -21.17
CA ARG A 238 -5.23 -19.76 -22.09
C ARG A 238 -4.38 -18.67 -22.75
N PRO A 239 -3.56 -19.04 -23.77
CA PRO A 239 -2.73 -18.08 -24.49
C PRO A 239 -3.55 -17.04 -25.26
#